data_AF-A0A348VW79-F1
#
_entry.id   AF-A0A348VW79-F1
#
_cell.length_a   1.000
_cell.length_b   1.000
_cell.length_c   1.000
_cell.angle_alpha   90.00
_cell.angle_beta   90.00
_cell.angle_gamma   90.00
#
_symmetry.space_group_name_H-M   'P 1'
#
loop_
_entity.id
_entity.type
_entity.pdbx_description
1 polymer ?
#
loop_
_entity_poly.entity_id
_entity_poly.type
_entity_poly.pdbx_seq_one_letter_code
_entity_poly.pdbx_strand_id
1 'polypeptide(L)' 'MIIPCKPIHIRGLHIDPPLLLAPMAGLTHSALRQIIAGFGGVGLYSTEMLSAKRLPTENAGRSPY' A
#
# COMPACT_ATOMS: atom_id res chain seq x y z
N MET A 1 21.36 7.94 -9.34
CA MET A 1 21.85 6.62 -9.75
C MET A 1 20.72 5.64 -9.55
N ILE A 2 20.05 5.21 -10.63
CA ILE A 2 18.92 4.27 -10.54
C ILE A 2 19.56 2.88 -10.46
N ILE A 3 19.41 2.19 -9.33
CA ILE A 3 19.89 0.82 -9.19
C ILE A 3 18.99 -0.04 -10.08
N PRO A 4 19.51 -0.71 -11.13
CA PRO A 4 18.70 -1.60 -11.95
C PRO A 4 18.30 -2.80 -11.09
N CYS A 5 17.07 -2.75 -10.60
CA CYS A 5 16.54 -3.73 -9.67
C CYS A 5 15.57 -4.62 -10.48
N LYS A 6 15.78 -5.94 -10.45
CA LYS A 6 15.00 -6.88 -11.27
C LYS A 6 13.52 -6.88 -10.84
N PRO A 7 12.56 -6.88 -11.77
CA PRO A 7 11.14 -6.96 -11.45
C PRO A 7 10.79 -8.20 -10.61
N ILE A 8 9.87 -8.04 -9.66
CA ILE A 8 9.38 -9.14 -8.82
C ILE A 8 8.13 -9.74 -9.48
N HIS A 9 8.08 -11.07 -9.56
CA HIS A 9 6.92 -11.81 -10.05
C HIS A 9 6.31 -12.63 -8.91
N ILE A 10 5.04 -12.36 -8.58
CA ILE A 10 4.28 -13.13 -7.59
C ILE A 10 3.08 -13.74 -8.30
N ARG A 11 3.16 -15.03 -8.65
CA ARG A 11 2.18 -15.70 -9.51
C ARG A 11 1.97 -14.91 -10.82
N GLY A 12 0.78 -14.38 -11.06
CA GLY A 12 0.47 -13.55 -12.24
C GLY A 12 0.70 -12.06 -12.05
N LEU A 13 1.20 -11.62 -10.88
CA LEU A 13 1.48 -10.22 -10.58
C LEU A 13 2.92 -9.88 -10.97
N HIS A 14 3.07 -8.93 -11.90
CA HIS A 14 4.35 -8.33 -12.27
C HIS A 14 4.53 -7.00 -11.53
N ILE A 15 5.61 -6.86 -10.77
CA ILE A 15 5.89 -5.67 -9.93
C ILE A 15 7.18 -5.01 -10.43
N ASP A 16 7.02 -3.82 -11.01
CA ASP A 16 8.11 -3.00 -11.54
C ASP A 16 7.80 -1.50 -11.28
N PRO A 17 8.67 -0.75 -10.57
CA PRO A 17 9.91 -1.19 -9.92
C PRO A 17 9.65 -2.19 -8.79
N PRO A 18 10.63 -3.03 -8.40
CA PRO A 18 10.48 -4.01 -7.32
C PRO A 18 10.49 -3.36 -5.92
N LEU A 19 9.72 -2.29 -5.74
CA LEU A 19 9.52 -1.57 -4.50
C LEU A 19 8.06 -1.65 -4.07
N LEU A 20 7.84 -2.10 -2.84
CA LEU A 20 6.51 -2.33 -2.28
C LEU A 20 6.28 -1.37 -1.12
N LEU A 21 5.12 -0.70 -1.09
CA LEU A 21 4.67 0.04 0.09
C LEU A 21 4.08 -0.95 1.09
N ALA A 22 4.77 -1.13 2.22
CA ALA A 22 4.35 -2.07 3.25
C ALA A 22 3.00 -1.68 3.89
N PRO A 23 2.10 -2.64 4.18
CA PRO A 23 0.87 -2.37 4.94
C PRO A 23 1.20 -1.93 6.36
N MET A 24 0.85 -0.69 6.71
CA MET A 24 1.05 -0.14 8.05
C MET A 24 -0.23 0.53 8.52
N ALA A 25 -0.82 0.01 9.59
CA ALA A 25 -2.04 0.56 10.19
C ALA A 25 -1.79 1.95 10.77
N GLY A 26 -2.69 2.89 10.50
CA GLY A 26 -2.59 4.31 10.85
C GLY A 26 -1.68 5.15 9.94
N LEU A 27 -1.03 4.56 8.93
CA LEU A 27 -0.05 5.23 8.07
C LEU A 27 -0.36 5.11 6.60
N THR A 28 -0.60 3.89 6.11
CA THR A 28 -0.85 3.64 4.68
C THR A 28 -2.26 4.00 4.24
N HIS A 29 -2.81 5.10 4.75
CA HIS A 29 -4.11 5.65 4.39
C HIS A 29 -4.13 6.24 2.97
N SER A 30 -5.32 6.59 2.48
CA SER A 30 -5.54 7.07 1.11
C SER A 30 -4.64 8.25 0.74
N ALA A 31 -4.60 9.30 1.57
CA ALA A 31 -3.79 10.50 1.30
C ALA A 31 -2.28 10.22 1.19
N LEU A 32 -1.69 9.37 2.04
CA LEU A 32 -0.27 9.01 1.88
C LEU A 32 -0.02 8.30 0.54
N ARG A 33 -0.88 7.35 0.18
CA ARG A 33 -0.74 6.60 -1.09
C ARG A 33 -0.89 7.51 -2.31
N GLN A 34 -1.78 8.50 -2.26
CA GLN A 34 -1.94 9.50 -3.32
C GLN A 34 -0.67 10.34 -3.50
N ILE A 35 -0.07 10.79 -2.38
CA ILE A 35 1.19 11.54 -2.42
C ILE A 35 2.32 10.69 -3.04
N ILE A 36 2.49 9.45 -2.57
CA ILE A 36 3.52 8.55 -3.09
C ILE A 36 3.27 8.20 -4.56
N ALA A 37 2.01 8.03 -4.98
CA ALA A 37 1.66 7.85 -6.39
C ALA A 37 2.03 9.06 -7.25
N GLY A 38 1.89 10.27 -6.72
CA GLY A 38 2.34 11.50 -7.39
C GLY A 38 3.86 11.58 -7.56
N PHE A 39 4.65 11.05 -6.63
CA PHE A 39 6.11 10.95 -6.76
C PHE A 39 6.56 9.77 -7.64
N GLY A 40 5.77 8.70 -7.70
CA GLY A 40 6.11 7.46 -8.40
C GLY A 40 7.17 6.62 -7.68
N GLY A 41 7.75 5.66 -8.40
CA GLY A 41 8.86 4.83 -7.90
C GLY A 41 8.47 3.63 -7.04
N VAL A 42 7.18 3.41 -6.78
CA VAL A 42 6.64 2.22 -6.10
C VAL A 42 5.89 1.36 -7.12
N GLY A 43 6.22 0.07 -7.18
CA GLY A 43 5.57 -0.88 -8.10
C GLY A 43 4.35 -1.57 -7.52
N LEU A 44 4.21 -1.60 -6.18
CA LEU A 44 3.02 -2.16 -5.52
C LEU A 44 2.60 -1.34 -4.30
N TYR A 45 1.34 -0.96 -4.25
CA TYR A 45 0.73 -0.25 -3.13
C TYR A 45 -0.11 -1.21 -2.29
N SER A 46 0.06 -1.14 -0.98
CA SER A 46 -0.84 -1.80 -0.02
C SER A 46 -1.74 -0.78 0.68
N THR A 47 -2.93 -1.21 1.06
CA THR A 47 -3.75 -0.50 2.06
C THR A 47 -3.25 -0.79 3.47
N GLU A 48 -3.86 -0.11 4.44
CA GLU A 48 -3.65 -0.36 5.86
C GLU A 48 -4.06 -1.78 6.25
N MET A 49 -3.42 -2.30 7.29
CA MET A 49 -3.80 -3.57 7.89
C MET A 49 -5.08 -3.39 8.70
N LEU A 50 -6.12 -4.14 8.34
CA LEU A 50 -7.43 -4.09 9.01
C LEU A 50 -7.56 -5.23 10.02
N SER A 51 -8.17 -4.94 11.17
CA SER A 51 -8.48 -5.98 12.16
C SER A 51 -9.69 -6.79 11.70
N ALA A 52 -9.49 -8.08 11.42
CA ALA A 52 -10.56 -8.99 10.99
C ALA A 52 -11.76 -9.02 11.95
N LYS A 53 -11.51 -8.89 13.26
CA LYS A 53 -12.57 -8.88 14.28
C LYS A 53 -13.36 -7.57 14.29
N ARG A 54 -12.73 -6.44 13.96
CA ARG A 54 -13.42 -5.14 13.95
C ARG A 54 -14.17 -4.88 12.66
N LEU A 55 -13.69 -5.39 11.52
CA LEU A 55 -14.26 -5.13 10.20
C LEU A 55 -15.80 -5.26 10.12
N PRO A 56 -16.46 -6.28 10.72
CA PRO A 56 -17.91 -6.40 10.67
C PRO A 56 -18.67 -5.29 11.41
N THR A 57 -18.01 -4.60 12.34
CA THR A 57 -18.57 -3.57 13.22
C THR A 57 -17.97 -2.18 12.98
N GLU A 58 -17.09 -2.02 12.00
CA GLU A 58 -16.47 -0.73 11.67
C GLU A 58 -17.53 0.27 11.17
N ASN A 59 -17.30 1.55 11.45
CA ASN A 59 -18.22 2.62 11.10
C ASN A 59 -17.43 3.86 10.66
N ALA A 60 -17.54 4.23 9.38
CA ALA A 60 -16.82 5.36 8.79
C ALA A 60 -17.19 6.72 9.41
N GLY A 61 -18.34 6.86 10.09
CA GLY A 61 -18.72 8.07 10.80
C GLY A 61 -18.14 8.20 12.21
N ARG A 62 -17.48 7.15 12.73
CA ARG A 62 -16.85 7.11 14.06
C ARG A 62 -15.37 6.76 14.02
N SER A 63 -14.96 5.95 13.05
CA SER A 63 -13.58 5.55 12.85
C SER A 63 -12.79 6.74 12.31
N PRO A 64 -11.60 7.05 12.86
CA PRO A 64 -10.79 8.17 12.41
C PRO A 64 -10.04 7.89 11.08
N TYR A 65 -10.31 6.74 10.45
CA TYR A 65 -9.65 6.23 9.24
C TYR A 65 -10.66 5.96 8.12
#